data_AF-A0A0D0SHH6-F1
#
_entry.id   AF-A0A0D0SHH6-F1
#
_cell.length_a   1.000
_cell.length_b   1.000
_cell.length_c   1.000
_cell.angle_alpha   90.00
_cell.angle_beta   90.00
_cell.angle_gamma   90.00
#
_symmetry.space_group_name_H-M   'P 1'
#
loop_
_entity.id
_entity.type
_entity.pdbx_description
1 polymer ?
#
loop_
_entity_poly.entity_id
_entity_poly.type
_entity_poly.pdbx_seq_one_letter_code
_entity_poly.pdbx_strand_id
1 'polypeptide(L)'
;MKKKLLILLLAMNLGLTACASAIPQKETSTAPSQTETSELKESSILDQLIVEKDRTYGKLSENLTIDVTNEDLYKEVGEHAIVPVKMKSVDDKYLADRFFNKKIEPSEVLNQDGELYTLYEEGDKSMAHSVDESGLYENVFGFSDFWSQTVNVFHYKMLQPKDLIWDTTRYFEKDKDLSFAKVLEVKEEVVKALEESGYNFKEFPLYHEEVFALTKEKLKEAEDFLIKKDCMTDLRTGKSMVKGKWTTDDEAYYLYLHTAYDGVPLYEESASERLKVLYNKDKIQSIEIINPLEVIPSNLEKKPLISLEEALKSLIAYDKNILDGKEHKVSDMKLCYYLNRNNDGMTLIPVWYVEYGIVYGDDQPTNANNLFLNAITGEWFMEEIS
;
A
#
# COMPACT_ATOMS: atom_id res chain seq x y z
N MET A 1 28.63 18.87 34.29
CA MET A 1 30.01 18.37 34.51
C MET A 1 30.61 18.01 33.17
N LYS A 2 31.75 18.60 32.78
CA LYS A 2 32.47 18.35 31.51
C LYS A 2 33.29 17.05 31.57
N LYS A 3 33.42 16.33 30.44
CA LYS A 3 34.68 15.86 29.80
C LYS A 3 34.37 14.95 28.59
N LYS A 4 34.67 15.40 27.36
CA LYS A 4 35.85 15.11 26.50
C LYS A 4 35.77 13.72 25.83
N LEU A 5 35.49 13.63 24.52
CA LEU A 5 36.40 13.73 23.35
C LEU A 5 37.41 12.58 23.27
N LEU A 6 37.31 11.74 22.23
CA LEU A 6 38.49 11.16 21.57
C LEU A 6 38.25 11.06 20.06
N ILE A 7 38.92 11.95 19.33
CA ILE A 7 39.18 11.89 17.90
C ILE A 7 40.44 11.04 17.72
N LEU A 8 40.46 10.10 16.78
CA LEU A 8 41.71 9.55 16.27
C LEU A 8 41.73 9.66 14.73
N LEU A 9 42.47 10.68 14.27
CA LEU A 9 43.01 10.80 12.93
C LEU A 9 44.38 10.11 12.95
N LEU A 10 44.65 9.21 12.01
CA LEU A 10 46.01 8.86 11.63
C LEU A 10 46.13 8.86 10.11
N ALA A 11 46.80 9.89 9.60
CA ALA A 11 47.40 9.91 8.28
C ALA A 11 48.90 9.66 8.46
N MET A 12 49.49 8.77 7.66
CA MET A 12 50.88 8.87 7.23
C MET A 12 51.03 8.33 5.81
N ASN A 13 51.34 9.24 4.91
CA ASN A 13 52.03 9.00 3.64
C ASN A 13 53.45 8.47 3.90
N LEU A 14 54.00 7.72 2.94
CA LEU A 14 55.28 7.98 2.26
C LEU A 14 55.57 6.85 1.26
N GLY A 15 55.75 7.22 0.00
CA GLY A 15 56.19 6.30 -1.07
C GLY A 15 57.70 6.15 -1.16
N LEU A 16 58.15 5.34 -2.13
CA LEU A 16 59.24 5.64 -3.08
C LEU A 16 59.47 4.47 -4.08
N THR A 17 59.26 4.78 -5.35
CA THR A 17 60.03 4.48 -6.57
C THR A 17 60.81 3.16 -6.78
N ALA A 18 60.39 2.47 -7.85
CA ALA A 18 61.11 2.11 -9.09
C ALA A 18 62.44 1.32 -9.06
N CYS A 19 62.49 0.27 -9.88
CA CYS A 19 63.53 0.09 -10.90
C CYS A 19 63.03 -0.80 -12.05
N ALA A 20 63.30 -0.34 -13.28
CA ALA A 20 63.01 -0.99 -14.54
C ALA A 20 64.15 -1.94 -14.94
N SER A 21 63.84 -2.93 -15.78
CA SER A 21 64.78 -3.44 -16.79
C SER A 21 64.03 -4.13 -17.93
N ALA A 22 64.28 -3.66 -19.15
CA ALA A 22 63.79 -4.16 -20.43
C ALA A 22 64.69 -5.28 -21.01
N ILE A 23 64.32 -5.75 -22.22
CA ILE A 23 65.08 -6.45 -23.29
C ILE A 23 64.47 -7.85 -23.61
N PRO A 24 64.33 -8.30 -24.89
CA PRO A 24 63.80 -7.68 -26.12
C PRO A 24 62.78 -8.60 -26.88
N GLN A 25 62.21 -8.09 -27.98
CA GLN A 25 61.28 -8.76 -28.89
C GLN A 25 61.81 -10.05 -29.54
N LYS A 26 60.89 -10.97 -29.85
CA LYS A 26 60.99 -11.87 -31.01
C LYS A 26 59.68 -11.80 -31.81
N GLU A 27 59.77 -11.22 -33.00
CA GLU A 27 58.69 -11.20 -33.98
C GLU A 27 58.33 -12.61 -34.43
N THR A 28 57.04 -12.90 -34.54
CA THR A 28 56.56 -13.93 -35.45
C THR A 28 55.26 -13.43 -36.06
N SER A 29 55.35 -13.10 -37.35
CA SER A 29 54.26 -12.69 -38.22
C SER A 29 53.20 -13.78 -38.29
N THR A 30 51.97 -13.46 -37.90
CA THR A 30 50.78 -14.22 -38.28
C THR A 30 49.67 -13.24 -38.65
N ALA A 31 49.01 -13.52 -39.76
CA ALA A 31 48.02 -12.69 -40.45
C ALA A 31 46.88 -12.19 -39.53
N PRO A 32 46.24 -11.04 -39.85
CA PRO A 32 45.17 -10.49 -39.03
C PRO A 32 43.94 -11.40 -39.12
N SER A 33 43.66 -12.13 -38.06
CA SER A 33 42.33 -12.66 -37.80
C SER A 33 41.49 -11.47 -37.35
N GLN A 34 40.50 -11.10 -38.17
CA GLN A 34 39.45 -10.17 -37.77
C GLN A 34 38.83 -10.72 -36.48
N THR A 35 39.19 -10.12 -35.36
CA THR A 35 38.47 -10.32 -34.12
C THR A 35 37.20 -9.49 -34.29
N GLU A 36 36.14 -10.14 -34.77
CA GLU A 36 34.79 -9.60 -34.62
C GLU A 36 34.61 -9.31 -33.13
N THR A 37 34.65 -8.03 -32.79
CA THR A 37 34.18 -7.57 -31.49
C THR A 37 32.67 -7.72 -31.56
N SER A 38 32.21 -8.94 -31.30
CA SER A 38 30.84 -9.21 -30.92
C SER A 38 30.61 -8.44 -29.62
N GLU A 39 30.14 -7.21 -29.74
CA GLU A 39 29.37 -6.58 -28.67
C GLU A 39 28.17 -7.50 -28.43
N LEU A 40 28.33 -8.43 -27.48
CA LEU A 40 27.21 -9.10 -26.84
C LEU A 40 26.35 -7.97 -26.26
N LYS A 41 25.30 -7.57 -27.00
CA LYS A 41 24.20 -6.81 -26.41
C LYS A 41 23.74 -7.62 -25.22
N GLU A 42 23.93 -7.10 -24.00
CA GLU A 42 23.25 -7.62 -22.84
C GLU A 42 21.75 -7.67 -23.19
N SER A 43 21.19 -8.87 -23.23
CA SER A 43 19.76 -9.06 -23.38
C SER A 43 19.06 -8.35 -22.23
N SER A 44 18.02 -7.56 -22.52
CA SER A 44 17.27 -6.89 -21.46
C SER A 44 16.66 -7.95 -20.55
N ILE A 45 16.57 -7.65 -19.25
CA ILE A 45 15.87 -8.53 -18.30
C ILE A 45 14.37 -8.61 -18.65
N LEU A 46 13.83 -7.54 -19.24
CA LEU A 46 12.44 -7.50 -19.68
C LEU A 46 12.18 -8.49 -20.82
N ASP A 47 13.18 -8.82 -21.65
CA ASP A 47 13.06 -9.82 -22.72
C ASP A 47 12.87 -11.25 -22.17
N GLN A 48 13.14 -11.47 -20.88
CA GLN A 48 12.97 -12.76 -20.20
C GLN A 48 11.58 -12.91 -19.57
N LEU A 49 10.76 -11.86 -19.60
CA LEU A 49 9.44 -11.83 -19.00
C LEU A 49 8.37 -12.06 -20.07
N ILE A 50 7.30 -12.74 -19.67
CA ILE A 50 6.10 -12.93 -20.48
C ILE A 50 5.02 -11.99 -19.94
N VAL A 51 4.40 -11.23 -20.84
CA VAL A 51 3.31 -10.30 -20.53
C VAL A 51 2.02 -10.80 -21.18
N GLU A 52 1.03 -11.14 -20.36
CA GLU A 52 -0.30 -11.56 -20.77
C GLU A 52 -1.35 -10.66 -20.12
N LYS A 53 -1.89 -9.70 -20.90
CA LYS A 53 -2.80 -8.66 -20.41
C LYS A 53 -2.14 -7.81 -19.29
N ASP A 54 -2.65 -7.92 -18.07
CA ASP A 54 -2.20 -7.27 -16.84
C ASP A 54 -1.23 -8.15 -16.05
N ARG A 55 -1.01 -9.40 -16.46
CA ARG A 55 -0.11 -10.33 -15.77
C ARG A 55 1.28 -10.34 -16.40
N THR A 56 2.30 -10.19 -15.57
CA THR A 56 3.71 -10.30 -15.96
C THR A 56 4.38 -11.40 -15.15
N TYR A 57 4.97 -12.38 -15.82
CA TYR A 57 5.60 -13.51 -15.15
C TYR A 57 6.86 -14.00 -15.86
N GLY A 58 7.78 -14.59 -15.09
CA GLY A 58 9.04 -15.10 -15.61
C GLY A 58 10.08 -15.37 -14.53
N LYS A 59 11.24 -15.86 -14.96
CA LYS A 59 12.38 -16.12 -14.09
C LYS A 59 13.37 -14.95 -14.19
N LEU A 60 13.66 -14.30 -13.06
CA LEU A 60 14.58 -13.15 -12.96
C LEU A 60 16.02 -13.59 -12.65
N SER A 61 16.17 -14.62 -11.81
CA SER A 61 17.46 -15.21 -11.43
C SER A 61 17.30 -16.72 -11.18
N GLU A 62 18.38 -17.44 -10.86
CA GLU A 62 18.30 -18.87 -10.50
C GLU A 62 17.24 -19.17 -9.43
N ASN A 63 17.10 -18.25 -8.47
CA ASN A 63 16.28 -18.41 -7.27
C ASN A 63 15.14 -17.37 -7.16
N LEU A 64 14.95 -16.50 -8.16
CA LEU A 64 13.94 -15.44 -8.11
C LEU A 64 13.03 -15.53 -9.33
N THR A 65 11.73 -15.61 -9.07
CA THR A 65 10.67 -15.52 -10.08
C THR A 65 9.77 -14.32 -9.81
N ILE A 66 9.14 -13.83 -10.86
CA ILE A 66 8.11 -12.80 -10.80
C ILE A 66 6.82 -13.36 -11.39
N ASP A 67 5.69 -13.04 -10.76
CA ASP A 67 4.35 -13.36 -11.23
C ASP A 67 3.40 -12.36 -10.59
N VAL A 68 3.25 -11.22 -11.25
CA VAL A 68 2.51 -10.05 -10.76
C VAL A 68 1.33 -9.77 -11.68
N THR A 69 0.25 -9.23 -11.13
CA THR A 69 -0.91 -8.76 -11.91
C THR A 69 -1.09 -7.27 -11.65
N ASN A 70 -0.60 -6.45 -12.57
CA ASN A 70 -0.61 -4.99 -12.47
C ASN A 70 -0.51 -4.36 -13.88
N GLU A 71 -1.57 -3.69 -14.31
CA GLU A 71 -1.63 -3.04 -15.63
C GLU A 71 -0.71 -1.82 -15.77
N ASP A 72 -0.35 -1.17 -14.66
CA ASP A 72 0.49 0.03 -14.65
C ASP A 72 1.99 -0.28 -14.53
N LEU A 73 2.39 -1.56 -14.46
CA LEU A 73 3.78 -1.96 -14.19
C LEU A 73 4.80 -1.34 -15.17
N TYR A 74 4.40 -1.18 -16.44
CA TYR A 74 5.25 -0.66 -17.52
C TYR A 74 4.97 0.81 -17.86
N LYS A 75 4.10 1.49 -17.10
CA LYS A 75 3.69 2.86 -17.39
C LYS A 75 4.87 3.81 -17.18
N GLU A 76 5.15 4.62 -18.21
CA GLU A 76 6.10 5.71 -18.06
C GLU A 76 5.51 6.79 -17.13
N VAL A 77 6.32 7.18 -16.16
CA VAL A 77 5.93 8.12 -15.10
C VAL A 77 6.78 9.39 -15.10
N GLY A 78 7.90 9.40 -15.84
CA GLY A 78 8.73 10.60 -16.01
C GLY A 78 9.47 11.01 -14.74
N GLU A 79 9.41 12.30 -14.40
CA GLU A 79 10.14 12.89 -13.27
C GLU A 79 9.21 13.21 -12.09
N HIS A 80 9.65 12.84 -10.89
CA HIS A 80 8.92 13.05 -9.65
C HIS A 80 9.82 13.59 -8.54
N ALA A 81 9.23 14.00 -7.42
CA ALA A 81 9.96 14.60 -6.31
C ALA A 81 9.65 13.87 -5.00
N ILE A 82 10.52 14.05 -4.00
CA ILE A 82 10.17 13.78 -2.61
C ILE A 82 9.34 14.95 -2.11
N VAL A 83 8.15 14.68 -1.59
CA VAL A 83 7.14 15.70 -1.31
C VAL A 83 6.94 15.83 0.20
N PRO A 84 7.25 16.98 0.82
CA PRO A 84 6.91 17.20 2.21
C PRO A 84 5.39 17.34 2.35
N VAL A 85 4.84 16.61 3.32
CA VAL A 85 3.41 16.59 3.61
C VAL A 85 3.19 16.77 5.11
N LYS A 86 1.96 17.11 5.48
CA LYS A 86 1.48 17.08 6.86
C LYS A 86 0.10 16.46 6.92
N MET A 87 -0.33 16.08 8.11
CA MET A 87 -1.73 15.72 8.33
C MET A 87 -2.60 16.96 8.18
N LYS A 88 -3.77 16.75 7.61
CA LYS A 88 -4.79 17.77 7.45
C LYS A 88 -6.10 17.26 8.03
N SER A 89 -6.52 17.90 9.11
CA SER A 89 -7.84 17.69 9.68
C SER A 89 -8.94 17.90 8.66
N VAL A 90 -9.82 16.89 8.58
CA VAL A 90 -11.14 17.05 7.98
C VAL A 90 -12.08 17.66 9.02
N ASP A 91 -13.15 18.31 8.56
CA ASP A 91 -14.24 18.81 9.39
C ASP A 91 -15.06 17.62 9.91
N ASP A 92 -14.61 17.08 11.04
CA ASP A 92 -15.23 15.99 11.77
C ASP A 92 -16.68 16.31 12.14
N LYS A 93 -16.98 17.55 12.54
CA LYS A 93 -18.34 17.97 12.86
C LYS A 93 -19.26 17.93 11.64
N TYR A 94 -18.80 18.40 10.48
CA TYR A 94 -19.57 18.27 9.23
C TYR A 94 -19.83 16.79 8.91
N LEU A 95 -18.82 15.93 9.05
CA LEU A 95 -18.97 14.49 8.81
C LEU A 95 -19.92 13.85 9.82
N ALA A 96 -19.86 14.23 11.11
CA ALA A 96 -20.78 13.78 12.14
C ALA A 96 -22.22 14.14 11.76
N ASP A 97 -22.46 15.42 11.46
CA ASP A 97 -23.79 15.92 11.15
C ASP A 97 -24.40 15.17 9.95
N ARG A 98 -23.56 14.82 8.97
CA ARG A 98 -23.96 13.98 7.83
C ARG A 98 -24.20 12.52 8.22
N PHE A 99 -23.30 11.93 9.00
CA PHE A 99 -23.33 10.51 9.40
C PHE A 99 -24.55 10.17 10.28
N PHE A 100 -24.85 11.06 11.23
CA PHE A 100 -26.00 10.96 12.13
C PHE A 100 -27.27 11.56 11.51
N ASN A 101 -27.17 12.23 10.37
CA ASN A 101 -28.24 13.01 9.74
C ASN A 101 -28.86 14.07 10.68
N LYS A 102 -28.07 14.59 11.63
CA LYS A 102 -28.43 15.66 12.57
C LYS A 102 -27.20 16.14 13.33
N LYS A 103 -27.33 17.31 13.97
CA LYS A 103 -26.28 17.85 14.81
C LYS A 103 -26.00 16.99 16.05
N ILE A 104 -24.74 16.58 16.23
CA ILE A 104 -24.27 15.88 17.43
C ILE A 104 -23.21 16.74 18.14
N GLU A 105 -23.33 16.86 19.46
CA GLU A 105 -22.31 17.52 20.27
C GLU A 105 -21.21 16.50 20.60
N PRO A 106 -19.93 16.85 20.39
CA PRO A 106 -18.83 15.95 20.68
C PRO A 106 -18.51 15.90 22.18
N SER A 107 -17.76 14.88 22.55
CA SER A 107 -17.03 14.78 23.82
C SER A 107 -15.55 14.52 23.54
N GLU A 108 -14.67 15.08 24.37
CA GLU A 108 -13.23 14.88 24.23
C GLU A 108 -12.75 13.84 25.25
N VAL A 109 -11.95 12.87 24.79
CA VAL A 109 -11.37 11.81 25.62
C VAL A 109 -9.91 11.62 25.25
N LEU A 110 -9.03 11.56 26.26
CA LEU A 110 -7.63 11.18 26.07
C LEU A 110 -7.48 9.68 26.36
N ASN A 111 -6.86 8.91 25.46
CA ASN A 111 -6.55 7.51 25.71
C ASN A 111 -5.24 7.36 26.51
N GLN A 112 -4.85 6.11 26.82
CA GLN A 112 -3.64 5.83 27.59
C GLN A 112 -2.35 6.02 26.79
N ASP A 113 -2.45 6.09 25.46
CA ASP A 113 -1.34 6.17 24.51
C ASP A 113 -1.07 7.63 24.07
N GLY A 114 -1.76 8.60 24.66
CA GLY A 114 -1.59 10.04 24.40
C GLY A 114 -2.44 10.56 23.24
N GLU A 115 -3.28 9.74 22.62
CA GLU A 115 -4.15 10.20 21.55
C GLU A 115 -5.39 10.91 22.11
N LEU A 116 -5.69 12.07 21.53
CA LEU A 116 -6.91 12.83 21.79
C LEU A 116 -8.00 12.39 20.82
N TYR A 117 -9.14 12.00 21.37
CA TYR A 117 -10.33 11.62 20.62
C TYR A 117 -11.43 12.65 20.78
N THR A 118 -11.96 13.14 19.67
CA THR A 118 -13.26 13.81 19.58
C THR A 118 -14.31 12.76 19.23
N LEU A 119 -15.17 12.43 20.19
CA LEU A 119 -16.17 11.37 20.08
C LEU A 119 -17.59 11.94 19.89
N TYR A 120 -18.32 11.36 18.95
CA TYR A 120 -19.72 11.61 18.66
C TYR A 120 -20.47 10.29 18.81
N GLU A 121 -21.50 10.25 19.67
CA GLU A 121 -22.26 9.02 19.92
C GLU A 121 -23.76 9.29 19.86
N GLU A 122 -24.47 8.38 19.21
CA GLU A 122 -25.93 8.35 19.22
C GLU A 122 -26.46 6.94 19.00
N GLY A 123 -27.05 6.35 20.05
CA GLY A 123 -27.73 5.07 19.93
C GLY A 123 -26.78 3.96 19.46
N ASP A 124 -27.01 3.47 18.24
CA ASP A 124 -26.26 2.40 17.57
C ASP A 124 -25.15 2.93 16.63
N LYS A 125 -24.85 4.22 16.69
CA LYS A 125 -23.84 4.89 15.88
C LYS A 125 -22.80 5.56 16.75
N SER A 126 -21.54 5.45 16.33
CA SER A 126 -20.41 6.15 16.93
C SER A 126 -19.50 6.70 15.84
N MET A 127 -18.88 7.84 16.12
CA MET A 127 -17.83 8.39 15.29
C MET A 127 -16.74 8.99 16.19
N ALA A 128 -15.50 8.84 15.77
CA ALA A 128 -14.33 9.29 16.47
C ALA A 128 -13.41 10.01 15.48
N HIS A 129 -12.85 11.13 15.90
CA HIS A 129 -11.71 11.76 15.28
C HIS A 129 -10.55 11.68 16.26
N SER A 130 -9.48 10.96 15.89
CA SER A 130 -8.31 10.73 16.73
C SER A 130 -7.10 11.48 16.20
N VAL A 131 -6.39 12.19 17.07
CA VAL A 131 -5.11 12.84 16.76
C VAL A 131 -4.09 12.46 17.83
N ASP A 132 -2.90 12.04 17.44
CA ASP A 132 -1.83 11.74 18.38
C ASP A 132 -1.07 13.00 18.85
N GLU A 133 -0.35 12.92 19.96
CA GLU A 133 0.38 14.09 20.50
C GLU A 133 1.43 14.65 19.52
N SER A 134 1.96 13.81 18.63
CA SER A 134 2.98 14.22 17.66
C SER A 134 2.41 14.91 16.43
N GLY A 135 1.10 14.77 16.16
CA GLY A 135 0.45 15.21 14.93
C GLY A 135 0.88 14.43 13.69
N LEU A 136 1.48 13.24 13.87
CA LEU A 136 1.91 12.33 12.80
C LEU A 136 0.87 11.26 12.49
N TYR A 137 -0.19 11.17 13.30
CA TYR A 137 -1.34 10.32 13.09
C TYR A 137 -2.63 11.11 13.30
N GLU A 138 -3.51 11.04 12.31
CA GLU A 138 -4.83 11.66 12.34
C GLU A 138 -5.80 10.77 11.60
N ASN A 139 -6.89 10.37 12.25
CA ASN A 139 -7.86 9.46 11.65
C ASN A 139 -9.29 9.83 12.02
N VAL A 140 -10.23 9.60 11.10
CA VAL A 140 -11.67 9.68 11.36
C VAL A 140 -12.30 8.33 11.11
N PHE A 141 -13.03 7.84 12.08
CA PHE A 141 -13.72 6.57 12.03
C PHE A 141 -15.18 6.75 12.44
N GLY A 142 -16.12 6.34 11.61
CA GLY A 142 -17.55 6.32 11.91
C GLY A 142 -18.12 4.95 11.62
N PHE A 143 -18.89 4.40 12.55
CA PHE A 143 -19.48 3.07 12.46
C PHE A 143 -20.88 3.04 13.07
N SER A 144 -21.82 2.41 12.36
CA SER A 144 -23.10 1.98 12.91
C SER A 144 -23.07 0.50 13.29
N ASP A 145 -24.05 0.01 14.05
CA ASP A 145 -24.21 -1.42 14.29
C ASP A 145 -24.33 -2.24 12.99
N PHE A 146 -24.84 -1.62 11.92
CA PHE A 146 -24.88 -2.23 10.59
C PHE A 146 -23.48 -2.50 10.03
N TRP A 147 -22.50 -1.63 10.31
CA TRP A 147 -21.10 -1.86 9.91
C TRP A 147 -20.56 -3.13 10.55
N SER A 148 -20.74 -3.31 11.86
CA SER A 148 -20.23 -4.49 12.57
C SER A 148 -20.79 -5.79 11.99
N GLN A 149 -22.07 -5.83 11.62
CA GLN A 149 -22.70 -7.00 11.02
C GLN A 149 -22.19 -7.27 9.61
N THR A 150 -22.02 -6.21 8.82
CA THR A 150 -21.72 -6.29 7.39
C THR A 150 -20.23 -6.53 7.13
N VAL A 151 -19.35 -5.79 7.82
CA VAL A 151 -17.89 -5.91 7.63
C VAL A 151 -17.35 -7.23 8.13
N ASN A 152 -17.93 -7.80 9.19
CA ASN A 152 -17.60 -9.15 9.63
C ASN A 152 -17.91 -10.23 8.56
N VAL A 153 -18.79 -9.95 7.60
CA VAL A 153 -19.08 -10.86 6.48
C VAL A 153 -18.32 -10.47 5.22
N PHE A 154 -18.09 -9.17 4.99
CA PHE A 154 -17.40 -8.66 3.81
C PHE A 154 -15.88 -8.82 3.89
N HIS A 155 -15.27 -8.49 5.03
CA HIS A 155 -13.83 -8.45 5.27
C HIS A 155 -13.46 -9.35 6.46
N TYR A 156 -13.90 -10.62 6.44
CA TYR A 156 -13.53 -11.56 7.49
C TYR A 156 -12.06 -11.97 7.36
N LYS A 157 -11.15 -11.19 7.96
CA LYS A 157 -9.76 -11.57 8.18
C LYS A 157 -9.61 -12.08 9.61
N MET A 158 -9.75 -13.39 9.81
CA MET A 158 -9.28 -13.97 11.07
C MET A 158 -7.75 -13.86 11.09
N LEU A 159 -7.21 -13.28 12.16
CA LEU A 159 -5.79 -13.16 12.49
C LEU A 159 -5.11 -14.54 12.61
N GLN A 160 -4.98 -15.27 11.50
CA GLN A 160 -4.10 -16.42 11.37
C GLN A 160 -3.16 -16.19 10.20
N PRO A 161 -1.86 -15.99 10.45
CA PRO A 161 -0.90 -15.48 9.47
C PRO A 161 -0.51 -16.49 8.37
N LYS A 162 -1.27 -17.56 8.14
CA LYS A 162 -0.84 -18.66 7.26
C LYS A 162 -1.82 -19.10 6.19
N ASP A 163 -3.08 -18.65 6.22
CA ASP A 163 -4.07 -19.05 5.22
C ASP A 163 -4.84 -17.84 4.69
N LEU A 164 -4.43 -17.33 3.51
CA LEU A 164 -5.19 -16.40 2.64
C LEU A 164 -6.54 -16.97 2.14
N ILE A 165 -7.04 -18.05 2.75
CA ILE A 165 -8.16 -18.87 2.26
C ILE A 165 -9.53 -18.20 2.49
N TRP A 166 -9.57 -17.08 3.23
CA TRP A 166 -10.81 -16.55 3.81
C TRP A 166 -11.24 -15.17 3.29
N ASP A 167 -10.63 -14.66 2.22
CA ASP A 167 -11.09 -13.41 1.60
C ASP A 167 -12.49 -13.60 0.99
N THR A 168 -13.49 -13.03 1.65
CA THR A 168 -14.89 -13.04 1.25
C THR A 168 -15.21 -11.99 0.18
N THR A 169 -14.33 -11.04 -0.10
CA THR A 169 -14.56 -10.01 -1.12
C THR A 169 -14.86 -10.62 -2.50
N ARG A 170 -14.27 -11.78 -2.80
CA ARG A 170 -14.49 -12.56 -4.04
C ARG A 170 -15.94 -12.97 -4.30
N TYR A 171 -16.80 -12.99 -3.29
CA TYR A 171 -18.22 -13.31 -3.46
C TYR A 171 -19.02 -12.15 -4.04
N PHE A 172 -18.52 -10.93 -3.90
CA PHE A 172 -19.24 -9.72 -4.22
C PHE A 172 -18.93 -9.23 -5.63
N GLU A 173 -19.96 -8.77 -6.32
CA GLU A 173 -19.82 -8.18 -7.66
C GLU A 173 -19.32 -6.73 -7.52
N LYS A 174 -18.39 -6.33 -8.39
CA LYS A 174 -17.95 -4.93 -8.49
C LYS A 174 -18.85 -4.13 -9.45
N ASP A 175 -19.04 -2.85 -9.15
CA ASP A 175 -19.72 -1.85 -9.99
C ASP A 175 -21.14 -2.24 -10.48
N LYS A 176 -21.88 -2.99 -9.65
CA LYS A 176 -23.27 -3.37 -9.91
C LYS A 176 -24.25 -2.41 -9.26
N ASP A 177 -25.18 -1.88 -10.04
CA ASP A 177 -26.30 -1.08 -9.50
C ASP A 177 -27.22 -1.91 -8.59
N LEU A 178 -27.51 -1.36 -7.42
CA LEU A 178 -28.44 -1.88 -6.43
C LEU A 178 -29.80 -1.20 -6.54
N SER A 179 -30.81 -1.82 -5.94
CA SER A 179 -32.20 -1.37 -6.03
C SER A 179 -32.43 0.04 -5.47
N PHE A 180 -31.65 0.47 -4.47
CA PHE A 180 -31.81 1.76 -3.80
C PHE A 180 -31.03 2.92 -4.44
N ALA A 181 -29.95 2.65 -5.17
CA ALA A 181 -29.12 3.68 -5.81
C ALA A 181 -28.17 3.08 -6.84
N LYS A 182 -27.81 3.89 -7.85
CA LYS A 182 -26.75 3.54 -8.81
C LYS A 182 -25.36 3.77 -8.23
N VAL A 183 -24.38 3.00 -8.69
CA VAL A 183 -22.99 3.12 -8.24
C VAL A 183 -22.44 4.53 -8.47
N LEU A 184 -22.69 5.12 -9.64
CA LEU A 184 -22.21 6.46 -9.98
C LEU A 184 -22.76 7.53 -9.03
N GLU A 185 -24.05 7.47 -8.71
CA GLU A 185 -24.71 8.43 -7.80
C GLU A 185 -24.15 8.33 -6.38
N VAL A 186 -23.86 7.11 -5.92
CA VAL A 186 -23.23 6.87 -4.62
C VAL A 186 -21.78 7.39 -4.61
N LYS A 187 -20.99 7.14 -5.66
CA LYS A 187 -19.63 7.66 -5.79
C LYS A 187 -19.62 9.19 -5.71
N GLU A 188 -20.45 9.86 -6.52
CA GLU A 188 -20.57 11.33 -6.51
C GLU A 188 -20.98 11.87 -5.13
N GLU A 189 -21.93 11.21 -4.47
CA GLU A 189 -22.39 11.62 -3.15
C GLU A 189 -21.33 11.43 -2.06
N VAL A 190 -20.54 10.36 -2.11
CA VAL A 190 -19.45 10.10 -1.16
C VAL A 190 -18.32 11.09 -1.37
N VAL A 191 -17.84 11.24 -2.61
CA VAL A 191 -16.75 12.17 -2.96
C VAL A 191 -17.12 13.60 -2.55
N LYS A 192 -18.33 14.04 -2.86
CA LYS A 192 -18.78 15.39 -2.51
C LYS A 192 -18.70 15.68 -1.02
N ALA A 193 -19.04 14.73 -0.15
CA ALA A 193 -18.96 15.00 1.29
C ALA A 193 -17.57 14.92 1.87
N LEU A 194 -16.70 14.09 1.29
CA LEU A 194 -15.28 14.13 1.60
C LEU A 194 -14.69 15.49 1.20
N GLU A 195 -15.06 16.03 0.04
CA GLU A 195 -14.64 17.38 -0.37
C GLU A 195 -15.21 18.47 0.55
N GLU A 196 -16.49 18.39 0.89
CA GLU A 196 -17.15 19.35 1.79
C GLU A 196 -16.62 19.27 3.23
N SER A 197 -16.09 18.12 3.66
CA SER A 197 -15.35 17.99 4.92
C SER A 197 -13.90 18.49 4.83
N GLY A 198 -13.44 18.93 3.65
CA GLY A 198 -12.11 19.51 3.46
C GLY A 198 -11.05 18.54 2.93
N TYR A 199 -11.41 17.29 2.62
CA TYR A 199 -10.53 16.38 1.87
C TYR A 199 -10.25 16.97 0.48
N ASN A 200 -8.99 16.94 0.03
CA ASN A 200 -8.57 17.66 -1.17
C ASN A 200 -8.27 16.74 -2.35
N PHE A 201 -9.31 16.31 -3.08
CA PHE A 201 -9.13 15.50 -4.30
C PHE A 201 -8.49 16.26 -5.47
N LYS A 202 -8.25 17.57 -5.36
CA LYS A 202 -7.44 18.29 -6.37
C LYS A 202 -5.96 18.03 -6.19
N GLU A 203 -5.51 17.89 -4.94
CA GLU A 203 -4.12 17.62 -4.61
C GLU A 203 -3.84 16.11 -4.58
N PHE A 204 -4.79 15.33 -4.05
CA PHE A 204 -4.77 13.88 -4.01
C PHE A 204 -5.95 13.29 -4.80
N PRO A 205 -5.94 13.34 -6.15
CA PRO A 205 -7.03 12.83 -6.97
C PRO A 205 -7.28 11.34 -6.76
N LEU A 206 -8.53 10.93 -7.00
CA LEU A 206 -8.88 9.52 -7.10
C LEU A 206 -8.10 8.88 -8.25
N TYR A 207 -7.40 7.81 -7.92
CA TYR A 207 -6.62 7.01 -8.84
C TYR A 207 -7.41 5.79 -9.33
N HIS A 208 -8.05 5.13 -8.37
CA HIS A 208 -8.84 3.93 -8.58
C HIS A 208 -9.92 3.86 -7.52
N GLU A 209 -11.08 3.31 -7.87
CA GLU A 209 -12.16 3.07 -6.93
C GLU A 209 -12.65 1.64 -7.07
N GLU A 210 -12.71 0.92 -5.95
CA GLU A 210 -13.33 -0.40 -5.89
C GLU A 210 -14.66 -0.29 -5.18
N VAL A 211 -15.75 -0.60 -5.89
CA VAL A 211 -17.09 -0.55 -5.32
C VAL A 211 -17.74 -1.93 -5.38
N PHE A 212 -17.87 -2.54 -4.22
CA PHE A 212 -18.49 -3.85 -4.07
C PHE A 212 -19.98 -3.69 -3.78
N ALA A 213 -20.81 -4.41 -4.53
CA ALA A 213 -22.23 -4.51 -4.30
C ALA A 213 -22.54 -5.68 -3.35
N LEU A 214 -22.93 -5.34 -2.12
CA LEU A 214 -23.25 -6.29 -1.07
C LEU A 214 -24.74 -6.61 -1.16
N THR A 215 -25.11 -7.48 -2.11
CA THR A 215 -26.51 -7.94 -2.23
C THR A 215 -26.86 -8.89 -1.09
N LYS A 216 -28.14 -8.99 -0.73
CA LYS A 216 -28.59 -9.94 0.30
C LYS A 216 -28.21 -11.39 -0.01
N GLU A 217 -28.23 -11.79 -1.29
CA GLU A 217 -27.84 -13.13 -1.71
C GLU A 217 -26.34 -13.37 -1.48
N LYS A 218 -25.49 -12.39 -1.83
CA LYS A 218 -24.04 -12.48 -1.67
C LYS A 218 -23.60 -12.39 -0.21
N LEU A 219 -24.25 -11.54 0.58
CA LEU A 219 -24.07 -11.49 2.03
C LEU A 219 -24.44 -12.83 2.66
N LYS A 220 -25.55 -13.45 2.24
CA LYS A 220 -25.95 -14.78 2.74
C LYS A 220 -24.97 -15.87 2.32
N GLU A 221 -24.48 -15.84 1.08
CA GLU A 221 -23.49 -16.80 0.56
C GLU A 221 -22.17 -16.73 1.34
N ALA A 222 -21.66 -15.51 1.56
CA ALA A 222 -20.46 -15.28 2.36
C ALA A 222 -20.68 -15.68 3.84
N GLU A 223 -21.81 -15.32 4.44
CA GLU A 223 -22.17 -15.73 5.80
C GLU A 223 -22.23 -17.26 5.95
N ASP A 224 -22.86 -17.96 5.01
CA ASP A 224 -22.95 -19.44 5.03
C ASP A 224 -21.57 -20.10 4.93
N PHE A 225 -20.69 -19.52 4.12
CA PHE A 225 -19.30 -19.97 4.02
C PHE A 225 -18.59 -19.80 5.36
N LEU A 226 -18.72 -18.65 6.02
CA LEU A 226 -18.08 -18.39 7.31
C LEU A 226 -18.65 -19.24 8.44
N ILE A 227 -19.96 -19.46 8.49
CA ILE A 227 -20.62 -20.37 9.45
C ILE A 227 -20.09 -21.79 9.29
N LYS A 228 -19.96 -22.29 8.05
CA LYS A 228 -19.42 -23.63 7.79
C LYS A 228 -17.99 -23.81 8.30
N LYS A 229 -17.26 -22.71 8.50
CA LYS A 229 -15.87 -22.69 8.96
C LYS A 229 -15.71 -22.43 10.45
N ASP A 230 -16.82 -22.35 11.19
CA ASP A 230 -16.85 -22.05 12.64
C ASP A 230 -16.16 -20.74 13.00
N CYS A 231 -16.22 -19.78 12.07
CA CYS A 231 -15.56 -18.48 12.17
C CYS A 231 -16.46 -17.40 12.80
N MET A 232 -17.75 -17.67 12.98
CA MET A 232 -18.72 -16.60 13.32
C MET A 232 -19.27 -16.71 14.74
N THR A 233 -18.52 -17.32 15.65
CA THR A 233 -18.86 -17.41 17.06
C THR A 233 -17.89 -16.54 17.86
N ASP A 234 -18.42 -15.54 18.57
CA ASP A 234 -17.64 -14.80 19.55
C ASP A 234 -17.23 -15.77 20.67
N LEU A 235 -15.94 -16.07 20.76
CA LEU A 235 -15.39 -17.02 21.72
C LEU A 235 -15.58 -16.60 23.18
N ARG A 236 -15.79 -15.30 23.45
CA ARG A 236 -16.04 -14.78 24.80
C ARG A 236 -17.49 -14.97 25.22
N THR A 237 -18.43 -14.76 24.31
CA THR A 237 -19.87 -14.75 24.62
C THR A 237 -20.61 -15.99 24.15
N GLY A 238 -20.00 -16.80 23.27
CA GLY A 238 -20.62 -17.93 22.59
C GLY A 238 -21.74 -17.55 21.62
N LYS A 239 -21.89 -16.25 21.32
CA LYS A 239 -22.95 -15.75 20.43
C LYS A 239 -22.47 -15.67 18.99
N SER A 240 -23.41 -15.85 18.07
CA SER A 240 -23.14 -15.64 16.66
C SER A 240 -22.83 -14.15 16.40
N MET A 241 -21.76 -13.89 15.66
CA MET A 241 -21.33 -12.56 15.21
C MET A 241 -22.03 -12.11 13.90
N VAL A 242 -22.87 -12.96 13.32
CA VAL A 242 -23.55 -12.69 12.06
C VAL A 242 -25.04 -12.47 12.24
N LYS A 243 -25.64 -11.77 11.28
CA LYS A 243 -27.04 -11.37 11.29
C LYS A 243 -27.99 -12.56 11.09
N GLY A 244 -27.61 -13.55 10.28
CA GLY A 244 -28.36 -14.77 10.01
C GLY A 244 -29.53 -14.62 9.02
N LYS A 245 -30.08 -13.40 8.86
CA LYS A 245 -31.13 -13.08 7.89
C LYS A 245 -30.82 -11.77 7.18
N TRP A 246 -30.55 -11.88 5.88
CA TRP A 246 -30.30 -10.76 4.98
C TRP A 246 -31.54 -10.48 4.13
N THR A 247 -31.92 -9.21 4.07
CA THR A 247 -33.06 -8.69 3.31
C THR A 247 -32.59 -7.62 2.33
N THR A 248 -33.47 -7.16 1.43
CA THR A 248 -33.13 -6.08 0.50
C THR A 248 -32.87 -4.75 1.21
N ASP A 249 -33.40 -4.58 2.43
CA ASP A 249 -33.08 -3.42 3.26
C ASP A 249 -31.65 -3.42 3.79
N ASP A 250 -30.95 -4.56 3.70
CA ASP A 250 -29.56 -4.75 4.13
C ASP A 250 -28.56 -4.64 2.96
N GLU A 251 -29.04 -4.39 1.75
CA GLU A 251 -28.17 -4.19 0.59
C GLU A 251 -27.34 -2.91 0.78
N ALA A 252 -26.05 -2.99 0.46
CA ALA A 252 -25.11 -1.89 0.66
C ALA A 252 -24.01 -1.88 -0.42
N TYR A 253 -23.34 -0.74 -0.53
CA TYR A 253 -22.07 -0.60 -1.22
C TYR A 253 -20.94 -0.50 -0.21
N TYR A 254 -19.85 -1.21 -0.47
CA TYR A 254 -18.58 -1.00 0.20
C TYR A 254 -17.60 -0.40 -0.80
N LEU A 255 -17.04 0.77 -0.49
CA LEU A 255 -16.17 1.53 -1.37
C LEU A 255 -14.76 1.59 -0.77
N TYR A 256 -13.75 1.23 -1.56
CA TYR A 256 -12.36 1.64 -1.37
C TYR A 256 -12.05 2.76 -2.36
N LEU A 257 -11.53 3.88 -1.85
CA LEU A 257 -11.20 5.05 -2.64
C LEU A 257 -9.68 5.27 -2.60
N HIS A 258 -8.99 4.83 -3.64
CA HIS A 258 -7.54 4.93 -3.73
C HIS A 258 -7.16 6.28 -4.33
N THR A 259 -6.20 6.95 -3.72
CA THR A 259 -5.74 8.27 -4.16
C THR A 259 -4.33 8.22 -4.72
N ALA A 260 -4.00 9.19 -5.56
CA ALA A 260 -2.68 9.38 -6.13
C ALA A 260 -2.16 10.78 -5.85
N TYR A 261 -0.86 10.97 -5.98
CA TYR A 261 -0.23 12.27 -6.10
C TYR A 261 0.55 12.32 -7.42
N ASP A 262 0.37 13.38 -8.21
CA ASP A 262 1.06 13.57 -9.49
C ASP A 262 0.92 12.36 -10.45
N GLY A 263 -0.22 11.66 -10.40
CA GLY A 263 -0.51 10.49 -11.25
C GLY A 263 0.09 9.17 -10.76
N VAL A 264 0.79 9.15 -9.61
CA VAL A 264 1.33 7.94 -8.98
C VAL A 264 0.51 7.60 -7.74
N PRO A 265 0.00 6.35 -7.60
CA PRO A 265 -0.84 5.97 -6.47
C PRO A 265 -0.10 6.10 -5.15
N LEU A 266 -0.82 6.44 -4.08
CA LEU A 266 -0.27 6.34 -2.73
C LEU A 266 -0.15 4.87 -2.33
N TYR A 267 0.92 4.51 -1.62
CA TYR A 267 1.01 3.19 -1.01
C TYR A 267 -0.04 3.07 0.09
N GLU A 268 -0.81 1.99 -0.02
CA GLU A 268 -1.81 1.55 0.94
C GLU A 268 -1.41 0.14 1.36
N GLU A 269 -1.18 -0.06 2.64
CA GLU A 269 -0.97 -1.39 3.18
C GLU A 269 -2.29 -2.17 3.04
N SER A 270 -2.24 -3.45 2.68
CA SER A 270 -3.41 -4.26 2.29
C SER A 270 -4.50 -4.45 3.36
N ALA A 271 -4.32 -3.88 4.56
CA ALA A 271 -5.32 -3.81 5.62
C ALA A 271 -5.82 -2.37 5.94
N SER A 272 -5.11 -1.34 5.47
CA SER A 272 -5.36 0.07 5.80
C SER A 272 -5.53 0.94 4.55
N GLU A 273 -6.48 0.59 3.67
CA GLU A 273 -6.91 1.54 2.63
C GLU A 273 -7.32 2.86 3.32
N ARG A 274 -6.84 3.98 2.79
CA ARG A 274 -6.93 5.26 3.52
C ARG A 274 -8.33 5.85 3.55
N LEU A 275 -9.20 5.41 2.65
CA LEU A 275 -10.56 5.89 2.52
C LEU A 275 -11.51 4.72 2.27
N LYS A 276 -12.36 4.42 3.26
CA LYS A 276 -13.36 3.35 3.16
C LYS A 276 -14.73 3.88 3.53
N VAL A 277 -15.74 3.45 2.79
CA VAL A 277 -17.12 3.87 3.06
C VAL A 277 -18.07 2.68 2.89
N LEU A 278 -18.92 2.47 3.90
CA LEU A 278 -20.10 1.61 3.79
C LEU A 278 -21.33 2.49 3.59
N TYR A 279 -22.06 2.27 2.52
CA TYR A 279 -23.22 3.09 2.13
C TYR A 279 -24.43 2.20 1.87
N ASN A 280 -25.59 2.51 2.43
CA ASN A 280 -26.85 1.81 2.12
C ASN A 280 -27.97 2.82 1.79
N LYS A 281 -29.23 2.35 1.73
CA LYS A 281 -30.41 3.21 1.50
C LYS A 281 -30.53 4.38 2.49
N ASP A 282 -29.99 4.25 3.69
CA ASP A 282 -29.98 5.25 4.76
C ASP A 282 -28.70 6.11 4.73
N LYS A 283 -27.98 6.11 3.60
CA LYS A 283 -26.73 6.84 3.32
C LYS A 283 -25.52 6.19 4.00
N ILE A 284 -24.54 7.00 4.41
CA ILE A 284 -23.29 6.53 5.01
C ILE A 284 -23.58 5.81 6.34
N GLN A 285 -23.18 4.55 6.40
CA GLN A 285 -23.24 3.68 7.59
C GLN A 285 -21.88 3.48 8.23
N SER A 286 -20.81 3.69 7.47
CA SER A 286 -19.47 3.83 8.01
C SER A 286 -18.60 4.68 7.10
N ILE A 287 -17.65 5.37 7.71
CA ILE A 287 -16.60 6.14 7.05
C ILE A 287 -15.30 5.92 7.79
N GLU A 288 -14.23 5.69 7.06
CA GLU A 288 -12.88 5.56 7.58
C GLU A 288 -11.97 6.43 6.73
N ILE A 289 -11.30 7.39 7.36
CA ILE A 289 -10.33 8.30 6.76
C ILE A 289 -9.06 8.18 7.59
N ILE A 290 -8.04 7.55 7.01
CA ILE A 290 -6.77 7.29 7.68
C ILE A 290 -5.73 8.26 7.13
N ASN A 291 -5.08 9.01 8.03
CA ASN A 291 -3.96 9.90 7.71
C ASN A 291 -4.23 10.84 6.52
N PRO A 292 -5.29 11.69 6.57
CA PRO A 292 -5.57 12.65 5.50
C PRO A 292 -4.38 13.61 5.32
N LEU A 293 -3.91 13.80 4.09
CA LEU A 293 -2.69 14.54 3.79
C LEU A 293 -2.96 15.90 3.15
N GLU A 294 -2.02 16.82 3.37
CA GLU A 294 -1.85 18.08 2.62
C GLU A 294 -0.37 18.25 2.25
N VAL A 295 -0.12 18.67 1.01
CA VAL A 295 1.25 19.00 0.59
C VAL A 295 1.69 20.30 1.23
N ILE A 296 2.91 20.30 1.76
CA ILE A 296 3.55 21.52 2.25
C ILE A 296 4.15 22.23 1.03
N PRO A 297 3.67 23.44 0.67
CA PRO A 297 4.16 24.15 -0.50
C PRO A 297 5.68 24.36 -0.42
N SER A 298 6.39 23.84 -1.42
CA SER A 298 7.85 23.89 -1.47
C SER A 298 8.33 23.89 -2.93
N ASN A 299 9.54 24.41 -3.16
CA ASN A 299 10.17 24.33 -4.47
C ASN A 299 10.77 22.93 -4.62
N LEU A 300 9.96 22.02 -5.17
CA LEU A 300 10.33 20.63 -5.36
C LEU A 300 11.24 20.46 -6.57
N GLU A 301 12.39 19.83 -6.36
CA GLU A 301 13.26 19.37 -7.43
C GLU A 301 12.72 18.03 -7.94
N LYS A 302 12.14 18.02 -9.14
CA LYS A 302 11.76 16.79 -9.83
C LYS A 302 13.01 16.10 -10.38
N LYS A 303 13.08 14.78 -10.24
CA LYS A 303 14.18 13.93 -10.68
C LYS A 303 13.63 12.75 -11.49
N PRO A 304 14.37 12.26 -12.49
CA PRO A 304 14.00 11.06 -13.20
C PRO A 304 13.92 9.89 -12.23
N LEU A 305 12.89 9.06 -12.40
CA LEU A 305 12.78 7.80 -11.68
C LEU A 305 13.59 6.71 -12.38
N ILE A 306 14.13 5.78 -11.61
CA ILE A 306 14.71 4.55 -12.15
C ILE A 306 13.61 3.74 -12.84
N SER A 307 13.97 3.16 -13.99
CA SER A 307 13.09 2.31 -14.78
C SER A 307 12.75 1.00 -14.07
N LEU A 308 11.69 0.33 -14.53
CA LEU A 308 11.36 -1.03 -14.10
C LEU A 308 12.56 -1.98 -14.29
N GLU A 309 13.28 -1.88 -15.41
CA GLU A 309 14.45 -2.72 -15.66
C GLU A 309 15.55 -2.49 -14.61
N GLU A 310 15.81 -1.24 -14.24
CA GLU A 310 16.77 -0.90 -13.18
C GLU A 310 16.29 -1.38 -11.80
N ALA A 311 14.99 -1.26 -11.51
CA ALA A 311 14.40 -1.79 -10.28
C ALA A 311 14.54 -3.32 -10.17
N LEU A 312 14.27 -4.04 -11.26
CA LEU A 312 14.46 -5.50 -11.33
C LEU A 312 15.94 -5.90 -11.19
N LYS A 313 16.87 -5.16 -11.82
CA LYS A 313 18.32 -5.35 -11.62
C LYS A 313 18.71 -5.18 -10.16
N SER A 314 18.19 -4.14 -9.50
CA SER A 314 18.42 -3.89 -8.08
C SER A 314 17.86 -5.02 -7.21
N LEU A 315 16.68 -5.54 -7.53
CA LEU A 315 16.05 -6.65 -6.80
C LEU A 315 16.86 -7.96 -6.93
N ILE A 316 17.37 -8.28 -8.13
CA ILE A 316 18.25 -9.44 -8.33
C ILE A 316 19.55 -9.29 -7.53
N ALA A 317 20.11 -8.08 -7.44
CA ALA A 317 21.29 -7.82 -6.64
C ALA A 317 20.99 -7.95 -5.12
N TYR A 318 19.80 -7.50 -4.69
CA TYR A 318 19.32 -7.65 -3.32
C TYR A 318 19.17 -9.13 -2.93
N ASP A 319 18.48 -9.92 -3.77
CA ASP A 319 18.28 -11.37 -3.61
C ASP A 319 19.60 -12.12 -3.39
N LYS A 320 20.61 -11.84 -4.23
CA LYS A 320 21.95 -12.47 -4.12
C LYS A 320 22.68 -12.18 -2.81
N ASN A 321 22.45 -11.01 -2.21
CA ASN A 321 23.23 -10.55 -1.06
C ASN A 321 22.62 -10.94 0.28
N ILE A 322 21.31 -11.16 0.34
CA ILE A 322 20.56 -11.27 1.60
C ILE A 322 19.85 -12.62 1.73
N LEU A 323 19.50 -13.28 0.62
CA LEU A 323 18.58 -14.41 0.66
C LEU A 323 19.33 -15.75 0.58
N ASP A 324 18.91 -16.69 1.42
CA ASP A 324 19.62 -17.91 1.85
C ASP A 324 19.65 -19.05 0.82
N GLY A 325 19.63 -18.72 -0.47
CA GLY A 325 19.63 -19.69 -1.58
C GLY A 325 18.30 -20.43 -1.77
N LYS A 326 17.22 -20.00 -1.11
CA LYS A 326 15.86 -20.50 -1.34
C LYS A 326 15.22 -19.88 -2.57
N GLU A 327 14.20 -20.55 -3.11
CA GLU A 327 13.38 -20.00 -4.18
C GLU A 327 12.40 -18.94 -3.65
N HIS A 328 12.41 -17.78 -4.30
CA HIS A 328 11.57 -16.63 -4.01
C HIS A 328 10.65 -16.32 -5.18
N LYS A 329 9.47 -15.80 -4.85
CA LYS A 329 8.48 -15.32 -5.80
C LYS A 329 8.07 -13.91 -5.43
N VAL A 330 8.13 -13.01 -6.40
CA VAL A 330 7.50 -11.68 -6.35
C VAL A 330 6.03 -11.86 -6.73
N SER A 331 5.13 -11.50 -5.80
CA SER A 331 3.67 -11.61 -5.94
C SER A 331 3.00 -10.28 -6.30
N ASP A 332 3.60 -9.15 -5.92
CA ASP A 332 3.17 -7.81 -6.33
C ASP A 332 4.39 -6.92 -6.59
N MET A 333 4.26 -6.03 -7.58
CA MET A 333 5.23 -4.99 -7.86
C MET A 333 4.52 -3.79 -8.47
N LYS A 334 4.72 -2.60 -7.89
CA LYS A 334 4.12 -1.36 -8.40
C LYS A 334 4.93 -0.14 -8.00
N LEU A 335 4.81 0.90 -8.80
CA LEU A 335 5.32 2.22 -8.45
C LEU A 335 4.25 2.98 -7.66
N CYS A 336 4.62 3.50 -6.49
CA CYS A 336 3.71 4.24 -5.63
C CYS A 336 4.46 5.30 -4.81
N TYR A 337 3.73 6.19 -4.14
CA TYR A 337 4.26 7.08 -3.12
C TYR A 337 4.11 6.47 -1.73
N TYR A 338 5.23 6.16 -1.08
CA TYR A 338 5.26 5.70 0.30
C TYR A 338 5.33 6.89 1.26
N LEU A 339 4.52 6.87 2.33
CA LEU A 339 4.50 7.89 3.37
C LEU A 339 5.55 7.57 4.43
N ASN A 340 6.70 8.20 4.31
CA ASN A 340 7.79 8.09 5.29
C ASN A 340 7.57 9.10 6.42
N ARG A 341 7.55 8.61 7.67
CA ARG A 341 7.44 9.40 8.89
C ARG A 341 8.75 9.33 9.65
N ASN A 342 9.33 10.48 9.96
CA ASN A 342 10.54 10.56 10.77
C ASN A 342 10.48 11.77 11.72
N ASN A 343 11.52 11.92 12.54
CA ASN A 343 11.61 13.04 13.50
C ASN A 343 11.60 14.43 12.84
N ASP A 344 11.92 14.51 11.53
CA ASP A 344 11.98 15.76 10.78
C ASP A 344 10.64 16.09 10.07
N GLY A 345 9.65 15.20 10.17
CA GLY A 345 8.30 15.37 9.63
C GLY A 345 7.87 14.20 8.74
N MET A 346 6.97 14.50 7.80
CA MET A 346 6.41 13.50 6.90
C MET A 346 6.71 13.84 5.44
N THR A 347 7.05 12.81 4.69
CA THR A 347 7.40 12.93 3.27
C THR A 347 6.79 11.80 2.47
N LEU A 348 6.27 12.11 1.29
CA LEU A 348 5.95 11.12 0.28
C LEU A 348 7.19 10.88 -0.57
N ILE A 349 7.62 9.62 -0.65
CA ILE A 349 8.78 9.18 -1.42
C ILE A 349 8.27 8.27 -2.54
N PRO A 350 8.58 8.55 -3.83
CA PRO A 350 8.25 7.63 -4.90
C PRO A 350 9.11 6.36 -4.77
N VAL A 351 8.48 5.20 -4.79
CA VAL A 351 9.12 3.91 -4.56
C VAL A 351 8.60 2.83 -5.50
N TRP A 352 9.49 1.92 -5.89
CA TRP A 352 9.08 0.61 -6.37
C TRP A 352 8.79 -0.26 -5.16
N TYR A 353 7.51 -0.51 -4.91
CA TYR A 353 7.04 -1.50 -3.95
C TYR A 353 7.17 -2.89 -4.55
N VAL A 354 7.62 -3.83 -3.73
CA VAL A 354 7.72 -5.25 -4.06
C VAL A 354 7.18 -6.08 -2.91
N GLU A 355 6.17 -6.90 -3.17
CA GLU A 355 5.77 -7.99 -2.29
C GLU A 355 6.46 -9.27 -2.76
N TYR A 356 7.20 -9.94 -1.89
CA TYR A 356 7.90 -11.17 -2.23
C TYR A 356 7.89 -12.17 -1.07
N GLY A 357 7.98 -13.46 -1.36
CA GLY A 357 8.13 -14.46 -0.31
C GLY A 357 8.78 -15.75 -0.74
N ILE A 358 9.08 -16.59 0.26
CA ILE A 358 9.71 -17.89 0.06
C ILE A 358 8.66 -18.90 -0.39
N VAL A 359 8.95 -19.58 -1.50
CA VAL A 359 8.12 -20.66 -2.02
C VAL A 359 8.52 -21.97 -1.33
N TYR A 360 7.58 -22.63 -0.66
CA TYR A 360 7.73 -24.02 -0.21
C TYR A 360 6.65 -24.88 -0.89
N GLY A 361 7.02 -25.71 -1.86
CA GLY A 361 6.05 -26.60 -2.50
C GLY A 361 5.06 -25.86 -3.40
N ASP A 362 3.76 -25.90 -3.09
CA ASP A 362 2.61 -25.56 -3.96
C ASP A 362 2.49 -24.06 -4.39
N ASP A 363 3.55 -23.49 -4.97
CA ASP A 363 3.63 -22.21 -5.71
C ASP A 363 3.17 -20.92 -4.99
N GLN A 364 2.85 -20.99 -3.70
CA GLN A 364 2.41 -19.85 -2.88
C GLN A 364 3.52 -19.40 -1.91
N PRO A 365 3.87 -18.11 -1.85
CA PRO A 365 4.84 -17.59 -0.90
C PRO A 365 4.29 -17.69 0.53
N THR A 366 5.05 -18.30 1.44
CA THR A 366 4.61 -18.59 2.82
C THR A 366 4.88 -17.47 3.82
N ASN A 367 5.75 -16.51 3.47
CA ASN A 367 6.09 -15.32 4.25
C ASN A 367 6.25 -14.17 3.25
N ALA A 368 5.19 -13.39 3.02
CA ALA A 368 5.26 -12.19 2.21
C ALA A 368 5.99 -11.09 3.01
N ASN A 369 7.08 -10.59 2.45
CA ASN A 369 7.81 -9.43 2.94
C ASN A 369 7.57 -8.28 1.96
N ASN A 370 7.51 -7.06 2.50
CA ASN A 370 7.36 -5.83 1.74
C ASN A 370 8.72 -5.14 1.62
N LEU A 371 9.15 -4.86 0.39
CA LEU A 371 10.36 -4.05 0.13
C LEU A 371 9.98 -2.77 -0.59
N PHE A 372 10.70 -1.71 -0.25
CA PHE A 372 10.56 -0.41 -0.89
C PHE A 372 11.91 0.03 -1.43
N LEU A 373 11.98 0.19 -2.75
CA LEU A 373 13.14 0.76 -3.43
C LEU A 373 12.85 2.21 -3.76
N ASN A 374 13.62 3.14 -3.19
CA ASN A 374 13.50 4.55 -3.53
C ASN A 374 13.69 4.74 -5.04
N ALA A 375 12.65 5.19 -5.73
CA ALA A 375 12.65 5.27 -7.19
C ALA A 375 13.53 6.42 -7.72
N ILE A 376 13.99 7.33 -6.86
CA ILE A 376 14.92 8.41 -7.23
C ILE A 376 16.38 8.00 -6.98
N THR A 377 16.67 7.34 -5.85
CA THR A 377 18.06 7.03 -5.45
C THR A 377 18.50 5.61 -5.78
N GLY A 378 17.56 4.68 -5.96
CA GLY A 378 17.86 3.25 -6.12
C GLY A 378 18.28 2.57 -4.82
N GLU A 379 18.04 3.18 -3.67
CA GLU A 379 18.36 2.61 -2.35
C GLU A 379 17.15 1.89 -1.75
N TRP A 380 17.38 0.68 -1.23
CA TRP A 380 16.36 -0.12 -0.54
C TRP A 380 16.19 0.35 0.90
N PHE A 381 14.94 0.32 1.38
CA PHE A 381 14.63 0.32 2.80
C PHE A 381 13.56 -0.73 3.09
N MET A 382 13.69 -1.37 4.25
CA MET A 382 12.71 -2.32 4.77
C MET A 382 11.89 -1.62 5.84
N GLU A 383 10.58 -1.79 5.77
CA GLU A 383 9.73 -1.54 6.92
C GLU A 383 9.73 -2.83 7.74
N GLU A 384 10.27 -2.78 8.97
CA GLU A 384 10.01 -3.86 9.93
C GLU A 384 8.52 -3.78 10.25
N ILE A 385 7.74 -4.78 9.80
CA ILE A 385 6.34 -4.93 10.23
C ILE A 385 6.40 -5.18 11.75
N SER A 386 6.06 -4.15 12.53
CA SER A 386 6.08 -4.16 14.00
C SER A 386 4.90 -4.89 14.60
#